data_AF-A0A7V6D3I6-F1
#
_entry.id   AF-A0A7V6D3I6-F1
#
_cell.length_a   1.000
_cell.length_b   1.000
_cell.length_c   1.000
_cell.angle_alpha   90.00
_cell.angle_beta   90.00
_cell.angle_gamma   90.00
#
_symmetry.space_group_name_H-M   'P 1'
#
loop_
_entity.id
_entity.type
_entity.pdbx_description
1 polymer ?
#
loop_
_entity_poly.entity_id
_entity_poly.type
_entity_poly.pdbx_seq_one_letter_code
_entity_poly.pdbx_strand_id
1 'polypeptide(L)'
;MTRISDLAQRYILGVLVAAFVVGAVFGLVVLGWNVWPVQYTGGNASVADLDAAGARTYLAMAAEAYAATGDAAAARERVNALVGTGRSQAQVLSELQAMARERTSAGDTQGAQRLQTLAIAVTGQAPATVPGQGTAPSPVQRESGGFPASLFRACGMIILVLVLLAGVLLLVYFLQSRTSAGEEEEGTEKEGEEEGPVLAPSPTTVSPPAMSHMSQPIAPRGPAPAVAPSPAPAATEAGALGPFVATYNLGDIDFDMSFGIESAAGDFLGECGLGMAETIGGGDVQRVTAFEVWLFDKTDIRTVSVVLASAHAHADAALRTKLASRGEIVLAQPGASFVVKTSSLKLEGKILDMAYGSGDVPAQSYFTTFSVELVPVPLLAGQK
;
A
#
# COMPACT_ATOMS: atom_id res chain seq x y z
N MET A 1 -9.40 32.33 48.56
CA MET A 1 -9.72 30.91 48.27
C MET A 1 -9.38 30.45 46.84
N THR A 2 -8.73 31.25 45.99
CA THR A 2 -8.68 31.03 44.52
C THR A 2 -7.69 29.97 43.99
N ARG A 3 -6.71 29.48 44.77
CA ARG A 3 -5.74 28.47 44.28
C ARG A 3 -6.22 27.02 44.37
N ILE A 4 -7.19 26.73 45.25
CA ILE A 4 -7.66 25.34 45.50
C ILE A 4 -8.57 24.87 44.36
N SER A 5 -9.43 25.76 43.86
CA SER A 5 -10.30 25.51 42.70
C SER A 5 -9.50 25.21 41.42
N ASP A 6 -8.39 25.91 41.17
CA ASP A 6 -7.55 25.71 39.99
C ASP A 6 -6.85 24.33 39.99
N LEU A 7 -6.36 23.86 41.14
CA LEU A 7 -5.88 22.47 41.24
C LEU A 7 -7.01 21.45 41.01
N ALA A 8 -8.16 21.62 41.66
CA ALA A 8 -9.30 20.71 41.51
C ALA A 8 -9.77 20.62 40.05
N GLN A 9 -9.87 21.74 39.35
CA GLN A 9 -10.30 21.81 37.96
C GLN A 9 -9.28 21.17 37.00
N ARG A 10 -7.97 21.28 37.27
CA ARG A 10 -6.92 20.57 36.52
C ARG A 10 -6.99 19.06 36.71
N TYR A 11 -7.25 18.57 37.92
CA TYR A 11 -7.45 17.14 38.16
C TYR A 11 -8.72 16.61 37.47
N ILE A 12 -9.84 17.34 37.54
CA ILE A 12 -11.08 16.98 36.83
C ILE A 12 -10.85 16.91 35.31
N LEU A 13 -10.16 17.91 34.73
CA LEU A 13 -9.80 17.90 33.32
C LEU A 13 -8.90 16.71 32.95
N GLY A 14 -7.90 16.38 33.79
CA GLY A 14 -7.04 15.21 33.60
C GLY A 14 -7.82 13.89 33.62
N VAL A 15 -8.77 13.73 34.53
CA VAL A 15 -9.66 12.55 34.61
C VAL A 15 -10.56 12.46 33.38
N LEU A 16 -11.12 13.58 32.90
CA LEU A 16 -11.95 13.60 31.69
C LEU A 16 -11.14 13.23 30.43
N VAL A 17 -9.92 13.75 30.28
CA VAL A 17 -9.02 13.39 29.18
C VAL A 17 -8.61 11.91 29.26
N ALA A 18 -8.28 11.39 30.44
CA ALA A 18 -7.97 9.99 30.63
C ALA A 18 -9.16 9.08 30.29
N ALA A 19 -10.37 9.42 30.73
CA ALA A 19 -11.60 8.69 30.40
C ALA A 19 -11.90 8.72 28.89
N PHE A 20 -11.70 9.85 28.21
CA PHE A 20 -11.83 9.95 26.75
C PHE A 20 -10.81 9.06 26.02
N VAL A 21 -9.54 9.09 26.41
CA VAL A 21 -8.48 8.26 25.80
C VAL A 21 -8.75 6.77 26.01
N VAL A 22 -9.13 6.35 27.23
CA VAL A 22 -9.50 4.96 27.51
C VAL A 22 -10.74 4.54 26.71
N GLY A 23 -11.76 5.39 26.61
CA GLY A 23 -12.95 5.15 25.80
C GLY A 23 -12.65 5.03 24.30
N ALA A 24 -11.78 5.89 23.77
CA ALA A 24 -11.34 5.85 22.37
C ALA A 24 -10.52 4.58 22.05
N VAL A 25 -9.58 4.21 22.92
CA VAL A 25 -8.80 2.96 22.79
C VAL A 25 -9.72 1.74 22.89
N PHE A 26 -10.67 1.72 23.82
CA PHE A 26 -11.66 0.64 23.93
C PHE A 26 -12.54 0.54 22.67
N GLY A 27 -13.07 1.67 22.19
CA GLY A 27 -13.87 1.71 20.97
C GLY A 27 -13.09 1.22 19.74
N LEU A 28 -11.87 1.70 19.55
CA LEU A 28 -11.04 1.32 18.40
C LEU A 28 -10.57 -0.14 18.49
N VAL A 29 -10.01 -0.59 19.61
CA VAL A 29 -9.38 -1.92 19.74
C VAL A 29 -10.41 -3.02 20.02
N VAL A 30 -11.38 -2.79 20.91
CA VAL A 30 -12.35 -3.82 21.29
C VAL A 30 -13.48 -3.87 20.26
N LEU A 31 -14.20 -2.78 20.03
CA LEU A 31 -15.31 -2.80 19.06
C LEU A 31 -14.79 -2.89 17.61
N GLY A 32 -13.83 -2.04 17.25
CA GLY A 32 -13.30 -1.94 15.89
C GLY A 32 -12.59 -3.19 15.35
N TRP A 33 -11.98 -4.03 16.20
CA TRP A 33 -11.31 -5.27 15.74
C TRP A 33 -11.98 -6.58 16.18
N ASN A 34 -12.75 -6.63 17.28
CA ASN A 34 -13.42 -7.87 17.70
C ASN A 34 -14.89 -7.95 17.26
N VAL A 35 -15.61 -6.83 17.15
CA VAL A 35 -17.04 -6.81 16.77
C VAL A 35 -17.21 -6.63 15.27
N TRP A 36 -16.41 -5.75 14.64
CA TRP A 36 -16.34 -5.58 13.18
C TRP A 36 -14.95 -5.90 12.62
N PRO A 37 -14.51 -7.17 12.61
CA PRO A 37 -13.23 -7.55 12.03
C PRO A 37 -13.19 -7.21 10.53
N VAL A 38 -12.31 -6.29 10.14
CA VAL A 38 -12.10 -5.88 8.74
C VAL A 38 -11.46 -7.04 7.97
N GLN A 39 -12.26 -7.72 7.14
CA GLN A 39 -11.78 -8.79 6.27
C GLN A 39 -11.31 -8.22 4.93
N TYR A 40 -10.01 -8.27 4.68
CA TYR A 40 -9.43 -7.93 3.38
C TYR A 40 -9.68 -9.05 2.36
N THR A 41 -10.81 -8.99 1.65
CA THR A 41 -11.17 -9.92 0.57
C THR A 41 -10.43 -9.66 -0.75
N GLY A 42 -9.51 -8.69 -0.78
CA GLY A 42 -8.69 -8.34 -1.95
C GLY A 42 -7.45 -9.22 -2.16
N GLY A 43 -7.14 -10.15 -1.25
CA GLY A 43 -5.95 -11.02 -1.32
C GLY A 43 -6.00 -12.12 -2.41
N ASN A 44 -7.01 -12.10 -3.28
CA ASN A 44 -7.29 -13.14 -4.26
C ASN A 44 -7.92 -12.55 -5.54
N ALA A 45 -7.37 -11.45 -6.05
CA ALA A 45 -7.71 -10.90 -7.37
C ALA A 45 -7.39 -11.95 -8.45
N SER A 46 -8.42 -12.62 -8.95
CA SER A 46 -8.32 -13.68 -9.94
C SER A 46 -8.44 -13.14 -11.37
N VAL A 47 -8.20 -14.00 -12.36
CA VAL A 47 -8.45 -13.67 -13.78
C VAL A 47 -9.90 -13.23 -14.01
N ALA A 48 -10.87 -13.76 -13.25
CA ALA A 48 -12.27 -13.36 -13.37
C ALA A 48 -12.57 -11.94 -12.85
N ASP A 49 -11.73 -11.42 -11.95
CA ASP A 49 -11.87 -10.09 -11.33
C ASP A 49 -11.25 -8.96 -12.17
N LEU A 50 -10.59 -9.29 -13.29
CA LEU A 50 -10.08 -8.32 -14.26
C LEU A 50 -11.20 -7.37 -14.74
N ASP A 51 -10.85 -6.12 -15.03
CA ASP A 51 -11.77 -5.14 -15.62
C ASP A 51 -12.09 -5.47 -17.10
N ALA A 52 -12.80 -4.57 -17.79
CA ALA A 52 -13.13 -4.76 -19.21
C ALA A 52 -11.88 -4.73 -20.13
N ALA A 53 -10.91 -3.85 -19.85
CA ALA A 53 -9.67 -3.76 -20.62
C ALA A 53 -8.74 -4.94 -20.34
N GLY A 54 -8.52 -5.28 -19.07
CA GLY A 54 -7.72 -6.44 -18.66
C GLY A 54 -8.26 -7.75 -19.22
N ALA A 55 -9.58 -7.95 -19.21
CA ALA A 55 -10.21 -9.13 -19.82
C ALA A 55 -9.97 -9.21 -21.34
N ARG A 56 -10.07 -8.10 -22.08
CA ARG A 56 -9.73 -8.04 -23.52
C ARG A 56 -8.26 -8.38 -23.77
N THR A 57 -7.34 -7.81 -22.98
CA THR A 57 -5.90 -8.09 -23.08
C THR A 57 -5.59 -9.57 -22.79
N TYR A 58 -6.22 -10.14 -21.75
CA TYR A 58 -6.08 -11.56 -21.42
C TYR A 58 -6.60 -12.48 -22.56
N LEU A 59 -7.75 -12.18 -23.15
CA LEU A 59 -8.29 -12.93 -24.30
C LEU A 59 -7.36 -12.87 -25.53
N ALA A 60 -6.72 -11.73 -25.78
CA ALA A 60 -5.72 -11.61 -26.83
C ALA A 60 -4.48 -12.48 -26.57
N MET A 61 -3.96 -12.50 -25.33
CA MET A 61 -2.84 -13.36 -24.94
C MET A 61 -3.20 -14.85 -25.01
N ALA A 62 -4.42 -15.22 -24.59
CA ALA A 62 -4.91 -16.59 -24.71
C ALA A 62 -5.02 -17.05 -26.17
N ALA A 63 -5.41 -16.16 -27.09
CA ALA A 63 -5.48 -16.45 -28.52
C ALA A 63 -4.09 -16.61 -29.14
N GLU A 64 -3.10 -15.81 -28.71
CA GLU A 64 -1.71 -15.94 -29.15
C GLU A 64 -1.08 -17.25 -28.64
N ALA A 65 -1.25 -17.56 -27.35
CA ALA A 65 -0.77 -18.81 -26.76
C ALA A 65 -1.39 -20.05 -27.42
N TYR A 66 -2.68 -20.02 -27.75
CA TYR A 66 -3.34 -21.08 -28.49
C TYR A 66 -2.84 -21.18 -29.95
N ALA A 67 -2.61 -20.04 -30.62
CA ALA A 67 -2.04 -20.03 -31.97
C ALA A 67 -0.59 -20.55 -32.03
N ALA A 68 0.17 -20.42 -30.94
CA ALA A 68 1.54 -20.94 -30.83
C ALA A 68 1.61 -22.44 -30.44
N THR A 69 0.66 -22.93 -29.64
CA THR A 69 0.71 -24.30 -29.05
C THR A 69 -0.27 -25.30 -29.65
N GLY A 70 -1.40 -24.85 -30.21
CA GLY A 70 -2.51 -25.71 -30.62
C GLY A 70 -3.26 -26.39 -29.46
N ASP A 71 -2.94 -26.10 -28.19
CA ASP A 71 -3.53 -26.78 -27.04
C ASP A 71 -4.94 -26.25 -26.73
N ALA A 72 -5.95 -26.97 -27.24
CA ALA A 72 -7.35 -26.65 -27.02
C ALA A 72 -7.83 -26.92 -25.57
N ALA A 73 -7.09 -27.69 -24.76
CA ALA A 73 -7.43 -27.91 -23.36
C ALA A 73 -6.97 -26.72 -22.50
N ALA A 74 -5.69 -26.33 -22.60
CA ALA A 74 -5.17 -25.15 -21.91
C ALA A 74 -5.81 -23.84 -22.43
N ALA A 75 -6.26 -23.79 -23.69
CA ALA A 75 -7.05 -22.68 -24.21
C ALA A 75 -8.44 -22.58 -23.54
N ARG A 76 -9.13 -23.71 -23.35
CA ARG A 76 -10.41 -23.76 -22.60
C ARG A 76 -10.23 -23.35 -21.15
N GLU A 77 -9.20 -23.84 -20.49
CA GLU A 77 -8.89 -23.51 -19.09
C GLU A 77 -8.68 -21.99 -18.91
N ARG A 78 -7.81 -21.38 -19.73
CA ARG A 78 -7.58 -19.93 -19.71
C ARG A 78 -8.86 -19.12 -19.94
N VAL A 79 -9.65 -19.47 -20.96
CA VAL A 79 -10.89 -18.72 -21.25
C VAL A 79 -11.97 -18.95 -20.19
N ASN A 80 -12.00 -20.13 -19.55
CA ASN A 80 -12.87 -20.39 -18.39
C ASN A 80 -12.39 -19.68 -17.12
N ALA A 81 -11.11 -19.33 -16.98
CA ALA A 81 -10.61 -18.55 -15.83
C ALA A 81 -11.16 -17.11 -15.79
N LEU A 82 -11.71 -16.59 -16.91
CA LEU A 82 -12.49 -15.35 -16.95
C LEU A 82 -13.96 -15.53 -16.53
N VAL A 83 -14.46 -16.76 -16.42
CA VAL A 83 -15.86 -17.11 -16.13
C VAL A 83 -16.04 -17.27 -14.62
N GLY A 84 -16.03 -16.13 -13.91
CA GLY A 84 -16.34 -16.05 -12.48
C GLY A 84 -17.73 -15.49 -12.19
N THR A 85 -17.92 -15.00 -10.96
CA THR A 85 -19.21 -14.53 -10.42
C THR A 85 -19.88 -13.41 -11.23
N GLY A 86 -19.12 -12.61 -11.98
CA GLY A 86 -19.62 -11.49 -12.78
C GLY A 86 -19.70 -11.71 -14.30
N ARG A 87 -19.25 -12.85 -14.84
CA ARG A 87 -19.16 -13.09 -16.30
C ARG A 87 -19.59 -14.51 -16.68
N SER A 88 -20.57 -14.62 -17.57
CA SER A 88 -20.95 -15.90 -18.19
C SER A 88 -20.06 -16.25 -19.38
N GLN A 89 -19.92 -17.55 -19.66
CA GLN A 89 -19.19 -18.06 -20.83
C GLN A 89 -19.71 -17.44 -22.15
N ALA A 90 -21.03 -17.24 -22.27
CA ALA A 90 -21.65 -16.62 -23.45
C ALA A 90 -21.19 -15.17 -23.68
N GLN A 91 -21.02 -14.37 -22.61
CA GLN A 91 -20.46 -13.02 -22.71
C GLN A 91 -19.01 -13.06 -23.19
N VAL A 92 -18.18 -13.95 -22.64
CA VAL A 92 -16.77 -14.11 -23.04
C VAL A 92 -16.63 -14.51 -24.51
N LEU A 93 -17.51 -15.40 -25.02
CA LEU A 93 -17.54 -15.73 -26.45
C LEU A 93 -18.01 -14.55 -27.32
N SER A 94 -18.98 -13.76 -26.86
CA SER A 94 -19.42 -12.56 -27.57
C SER A 94 -18.32 -11.50 -27.65
N GLU A 95 -17.49 -11.37 -26.61
CA GLU A 95 -16.34 -10.47 -26.57
C GLU A 95 -15.25 -10.92 -27.57
N LEU A 96 -14.91 -12.22 -27.60
CA LEU A 96 -13.99 -12.77 -28.61
C LEU A 96 -14.47 -12.50 -30.05
N GLN A 97 -15.77 -12.62 -30.31
CA GLN A 97 -16.35 -12.30 -31.62
C GLN A 97 -16.34 -10.80 -31.93
N ALA A 98 -16.55 -9.93 -30.93
CA ALA A 98 -16.45 -8.48 -31.09
C ALA A 98 -15.00 -8.06 -31.40
N MET A 99 -14.03 -8.51 -30.61
CA MET A 99 -12.60 -8.26 -30.83
C MET A 99 -12.14 -8.74 -32.22
N ALA A 100 -12.61 -9.91 -32.69
CA ALA A 100 -12.28 -10.42 -34.01
C ALA A 100 -12.82 -9.52 -35.15
N ARG A 101 -14.02 -8.96 -35.00
CA ARG A 101 -14.59 -7.99 -35.96
C ARG A 101 -13.82 -6.67 -35.93
N GLU A 102 -13.51 -6.18 -34.74
CA GLU A 102 -12.71 -4.97 -34.52
C GLU A 102 -11.34 -5.06 -35.22
N ARG A 103 -10.61 -6.15 -34.99
CA ARG A 103 -9.33 -6.48 -35.67
C ARG A 103 -9.48 -6.57 -37.18
N THR A 104 -10.55 -7.21 -37.67
CA THR A 104 -10.85 -7.30 -39.12
C THR A 104 -11.05 -5.90 -39.73
N SER A 105 -11.80 -5.02 -39.07
CA SER A 105 -12.01 -3.63 -39.54
C SER A 105 -10.75 -2.76 -39.46
N ALA A 106 -9.81 -3.08 -38.57
CA ALA A 106 -8.50 -2.45 -38.49
C ALA A 106 -7.47 -3.02 -39.49
N GLY A 107 -7.85 -4.02 -40.30
CA GLY A 107 -6.96 -4.68 -41.27
C GLY A 107 -6.11 -5.82 -40.71
N ASP A 108 -6.12 -6.06 -39.40
CA ASP A 108 -5.45 -7.20 -38.77
C ASP A 108 -6.25 -8.50 -38.96
N THR A 109 -6.14 -9.05 -40.17
CA THR A 109 -6.78 -10.32 -40.54
C THR A 109 -6.19 -11.51 -39.79
N GLN A 110 -4.91 -11.47 -39.42
CA GLN A 110 -4.22 -12.57 -38.73
C GLN A 110 -4.65 -12.64 -37.25
N GLY A 111 -4.60 -11.53 -36.52
CA GLY A 111 -5.08 -11.45 -35.15
C GLY A 111 -6.60 -11.60 -35.03
N ALA A 112 -7.37 -11.26 -36.07
CA ALA A 112 -8.79 -11.60 -36.17
C ALA A 112 -9.01 -13.12 -36.30
N GLN A 113 -8.23 -13.80 -37.15
CA GLN A 113 -8.29 -15.27 -37.30
C GLN A 113 -7.95 -15.97 -35.99
N ARG A 114 -6.87 -15.59 -35.29
CA ARG A 114 -6.46 -16.20 -34.00
C ARG A 114 -7.58 -16.16 -32.96
N LEU A 115 -8.28 -15.03 -32.83
CA LEU A 115 -9.44 -14.88 -31.93
C LEU A 115 -10.62 -15.79 -32.33
N GLN A 116 -10.87 -15.96 -33.64
CA GLN A 116 -11.91 -16.87 -34.14
C GLN A 116 -11.54 -18.35 -33.89
N THR A 117 -10.29 -18.75 -34.12
CA THR A 117 -9.85 -20.13 -33.85
C THR A 117 -9.90 -20.45 -32.35
N LEU A 118 -9.55 -19.49 -31.48
CA LEU A 118 -9.75 -19.63 -30.03
C LEU A 118 -11.23 -19.84 -29.68
N ALA A 119 -12.14 -19.03 -30.22
CA ALA A 119 -13.57 -19.17 -29.96
C ALA A 119 -14.13 -20.56 -30.34
N ILE A 120 -13.68 -21.12 -31.48
CA ILE A 120 -14.03 -22.47 -31.94
C ILE A 120 -13.40 -23.56 -31.05
N ALA A 121 -12.18 -23.35 -30.57
CA ALA A 121 -11.54 -24.28 -29.63
C ALA A 121 -12.32 -24.37 -28.32
N VAL A 122 -12.80 -23.24 -27.81
CA VAL A 122 -13.54 -23.12 -26.55
C VAL A 122 -14.94 -23.74 -26.63
N THR A 123 -15.65 -23.65 -27.76
CA THR A 123 -16.97 -24.31 -27.95
C THR A 123 -16.92 -25.83 -28.04
N GLY A 124 -15.73 -26.45 -28.00
CA GLY A 124 -15.58 -27.91 -27.98
C GLY A 124 -15.34 -28.56 -29.34
N GLN A 125 -15.38 -27.81 -30.45
CA GLN A 125 -15.38 -28.35 -31.82
C GLN A 125 -14.00 -28.34 -32.51
N ALA A 126 -12.93 -28.57 -31.74
CA ALA A 126 -11.58 -28.77 -32.28
C ALA A 126 -11.26 -30.26 -32.46
N PRO A 127 -10.62 -30.70 -33.57
CA PRO A 127 -10.17 -32.07 -33.74
C PRO A 127 -9.16 -32.49 -32.67
N ALA A 128 -9.23 -33.75 -32.22
CA ALA A 128 -8.32 -34.28 -31.22
C ALA A 128 -6.95 -34.63 -31.82
N THR A 129 -5.94 -33.79 -31.57
CA THR A 129 -4.52 -34.11 -31.80
C THR A 129 -3.71 -33.90 -30.52
N VAL A 130 -3.16 -35.01 -30.02
CA VAL A 130 -2.25 -35.14 -28.87
C VAL A 130 -1.17 -36.11 -29.37
N PRO A 131 0.13 -35.77 -29.32
CA PRO A 131 0.84 -35.76 -28.04
C PRO A 131 1.91 -34.68 -27.83
N GLY A 132 2.04 -34.25 -26.57
CA GLY A 132 3.15 -33.49 -26.02
C GLY A 132 3.15 -33.59 -24.51
N GLN A 133 3.81 -34.61 -23.94
CA GLN A 133 3.83 -34.82 -22.49
C GLN A 133 4.79 -33.85 -21.79
N GLY A 134 4.26 -32.71 -21.34
CA GLY A 134 4.87 -31.90 -20.28
C GLY A 134 4.25 -32.26 -18.92
N THR A 135 5.06 -32.68 -17.96
CA THR A 135 4.58 -33.09 -16.63
C THR A 135 4.13 -31.86 -15.82
N ALA A 136 2.83 -31.67 -15.68
CA ALA A 136 2.28 -30.64 -14.79
C ALA A 136 2.54 -31.01 -13.31
N PRO A 137 3.15 -30.13 -12.49
CA PRO A 137 3.26 -30.35 -11.06
C PRO A 137 1.87 -30.22 -10.40
N SER A 138 1.53 -31.16 -9.52
CA SER A 138 0.24 -31.12 -8.81
C SER A 138 0.16 -29.94 -7.84
N PRO A 139 -1.00 -29.26 -7.71
CA PRO A 139 -1.15 -28.15 -6.78
C PRO A 139 -1.05 -28.65 -5.33
N VAL A 140 -0.05 -28.18 -4.60
CA VAL A 140 0.12 -28.49 -3.18
C VAL A 140 -0.98 -27.78 -2.38
N GLN A 141 -1.91 -28.56 -1.81
CA GLN A 141 -2.84 -28.04 -0.82
C GLN A 141 -2.05 -27.57 0.41
N ARG A 142 -2.09 -26.27 0.71
CA ARG A 142 -1.62 -25.76 1.99
C ARG A 142 -2.66 -26.10 3.05
N GLU A 143 -2.32 -26.97 3.98
CA GLU A 143 -3.11 -27.17 5.20
C GLU A 143 -3.14 -25.85 5.99
N SER A 144 -4.32 -25.23 6.05
CA SER A 144 -4.54 -24.00 6.82
C SER A 144 -4.63 -24.32 8.30
N GLY A 145 -3.46 -24.44 8.95
CA GLY A 145 -3.28 -24.64 10.39
C GLY A 145 -3.83 -23.48 11.23
N GLY A 146 -5.16 -23.38 11.32
CA GLY A 146 -5.86 -22.31 12.01
C GLY A 146 -5.72 -22.40 13.52
N PHE A 147 -4.87 -21.55 14.09
CA PHE A 147 -4.79 -21.37 15.54
C PHE A 147 -6.16 -20.93 16.10
N PRO A 148 -6.63 -21.53 17.21
CA PRO A 148 -8.01 -21.35 17.67
C PRO A 148 -8.25 -19.96 18.29
N ALA A 149 -8.77 -19.03 17.48
CA ALA A 149 -9.19 -17.68 17.90
C ALA A 149 -10.23 -17.64 19.05
N SER A 150 -10.79 -18.80 19.43
CA SER A 150 -11.58 -18.99 20.65
C SER A 150 -10.84 -18.58 21.92
N LEU A 151 -9.55 -18.92 22.06
CA LEU A 151 -8.83 -18.79 23.33
C LEU A 151 -8.59 -17.33 23.73
N PHE A 152 -8.21 -16.48 22.75
CA PHE A 152 -8.04 -15.04 22.98
C PHE A 152 -9.34 -14.32 23.35
N ARG A 153 -10.48 -14.74 22.78
CA ARG A 153 -11.80 -14.18 23.12
C ARG A 153 -12.19 -14.46 24.57
N ALA A 154 -11.89 -15.65 25.08
CA ALA A 154 -12.12 -15.99 26.49
C ALA A 154 -11.27 -15.13 27.44
N CYS A 155 -9.97 -14.98 27.17
CA CYS A 155 -9.09 -14.14 28.00
C CYS A 155 -9.50 -12.65 27.98
N GLY A 156 -9.89 -12.11 26.81
CA GLY A 156 -10.37 -10.74 26.69
C GLY A 156 -11.61 -10.44 27.53
N MET A 157 -12.58 -11.36 27.54
CA MET A 157 -13.80 -11.22 28.36
C MET A 157 -13.50 -11.24 29.86
N ILE A 158 -12.57 -12.08 30.32
CA ILE A 158 -12.18 -12.15 31.74
C ILE A 158 -11.53 -10.83 32.19
N ILE A 159 -10.62 -10.28 31.39
CA ILE A 159 -9.95 -9.00 31.68
C ILE A 159 -10.98 -7.85 31.70
N LEU A 160 -11.93 -7.82 30.76
CA LEU A 160 -13.00 -6.82 30.70
C LEU A 160 -13.88 -6.86 31.97
N VAL A 161 -14.27 -8.05 32.45
CA VAL A 161 -15.04 -8.20 33.68
C VAL A 161 -14.25 -7.69 34.90
N LEU A 162 -12.95 -8.00 35.00
CA LEU A 162 -12.10 -7.54 36.10
C LEU A 162 -11.96 -6.01 36.12
N VAL A 163 -11.82 -5.36 34.96
CA VAL A 163 -11.76 -3.89 34.85
C VAL A 163 -13.07 -3.23 35.27
N LEU A 164 -14.23 -3.79 34.86
CA LEU A 164 -15.53 -3.30 35.31
C LEU A 164 -15.71 -3.44 36.83
N LEU A 165 -15.29 -4.57 37.41
CA LEU A 165 -15.37 -4.83 38.86
C LEU A 165 -14.51 -3.85 39.65
N ALA A 166 -13.28 -3.57 39.19
CA ALA A 166 -12.41 -2.55 39.77
C ALA A 166 -13.02 -1.13 39.68
N GLY A 167 -13.63 -0.78 38.54
CA GLY A 167 -14.33 0.50 38.36
C GLY A 167 -15.51 0.68 39.31
N VAL A 168 -16.32 -0.36 39.51
CA VAL A 168 -17.45 -0.34 40.47
C VAL A 168 -16.95 -0.21 41.92
N LEU A 169 -15.88 -0.93 42.30
CA LEU A 169 -15.29 -0.82 43.64
C LEU A 169 -14.76 0.60 43.92
N LEU A 170 -14.09 1.23 42.94
CA LEU A 170 -13.58 2.60 43.06
C LEU A 170 -14.72 3.62 43.16
N LEU A 171 -15.79 3.44 42.37
CA LEU A 171 -17.02 4.26 42.47
C LEU A 171 -17.67 4.16 43.86
N VAL A 172 -17.81 2.95 44.41
CA VAL A 172 -18.38 2.71 45.75
C VAL A 172 -17.51 3.35 46.84
N TYR A 173 -16.19 3.20 46.76
CA TYR A 173 -15.26 3.87 47.68
C TYR A 173 -15.40 5.40 47.64
N PHE A 174 -15.46 5.98 46.44
CA PHE A 174 -15.59 7.43 46.28
C PHE A 174 -16.94 7.96 46.81
N LEU A 175 -18.03 7.20 46.63
CA LEU A 175 -19.33 7.53 47.22
C LEU A 175 -19.31 7.45 48.75
N GLN A 176 -18.70 6.41 49.33
CA GLN A 176 -18.54 6.28 50.78
C GLN A 176 -17.70 7.42 51.38
N SER A 177 -16.61 7.83 50.72
CA SER A 177 -15.78 8.96 51.19
C SER A 177 -16.51 10.30 51.24
N ARG A 178 -17.66 10.44 50.55
CA ARG A 178 -18.50 11.65 50.62
C ARG A 178 -19.51 11.62 51.77
N THR A 179 -19.77 10.46 52.36
CA THR A 179 -20.61 10.34 53.56
C THR A 179 -19.82 10.63 54.83
N SER A 180 -18.53 10.26 54.89
CA SER A 180 -17.64 10.51 56.04
C SER A 180 -17.07 11.95 56.13
N ALA A 181 -17.71 12.92 55.49
CA ALA A 181 -17.21 14.29 55.32
C ALA A 181 -18.26 15.36 55.65
N GLY A 182 -19.12 15.10 56.65
CA GLY A 182 -20.24 15.98 57.00
C GLY A 182 -20.75 15.82 58.43
N GLU A 183 -19.95 16.25 59.41
CA GLU A 183 -20.34 16.57 60.79
C GLU A 183 -19.31 17.59 61.37
N GLU A 184 -19.70 18.35 62.41
CA GLU A 184 -18.97 19.48 63.05
C GLU A 184 -18.82 20.74 62.16
N GLU A 185 -19.78 21.69 62.22
CA GLU A 185 -19.84 22.91 63.09
C GLU A 185 -18.87 24.04 62.64
N GLU A 186 -19.32 25.21 62.13
CA GLU A 186 -20.17 26.31 62.65
C GLU A 186 -19.34 27.48 63.26
N GLY A 187 -19.67 28.72 62.88
CA GLY A 187 -18.98 29.95 63.30
C GLY A 187 -19.44 31.19 62.51
N THR A 188 -19.74 32.29 63.20
CA THR A 188 -20.72 33.32 62.75
C THR A 188 -20.13 34.73 62.58
N GLU A 189 -20.91 35.66 61.99
CA GLU A 189 -20.76 37.13 61.97
C GLU A 189 -19.81 37.77 60.89
N LYS A 190 -20.08 38.96 60.29
CA LYS A 190 -21.27 39.85 60.24
C LYS A 190 -21.23 40.92 59.11
N GLU A 191 -22.43 41.22 58.56
CA GLU A 191 -23.07 42.54 58.18
C GLU A 191 -22.40 43.65 57.31
N GLY A 192 -23.28 44.53 56.76
CA GLY A 192 -23.06 45.67 55.82
C GLY A 192 -23.64 45.42 54.40
N GLU A 193 -24.84 45.86 53.98
CA GLU A 193 -25.35 47.23 53.66
C GLU A 193 -24.57 47.95 52.54
N GLU A 194 -25.14 48.52 51.46
CA GLU A 194 -26.52 48.56 50.87
C GLU A 194 -26.39 48.76 49.31
N GLU A 195 -27.35 49.00 48.41
CA GLU A 195 -28.80 49.37 48.38
C GLU A 195 -29.50 48.69 47.15
N GLY A 196 -30.70 49.13 46.73
CA GLY A 196 -31.37 48.78 45.47
C GLY A 196 -31.41 49.93 44.44
N PRO A 197 -32.49 50.10 43.63
CA PRO A 197 -33.58 49.15 43.35
C PRO A 197 -33.96 48.97 41.84
N VAL A 198 -34.52 47.80 41.53
CA VAL A 198 -35.60 47.50 40.54
C VAL A 198 -35.55 48.09 39.10
N LEU A 199 -35.47 47.21 38.09
CA LEU A 199 -36.45 47.17 36.97
C LEU A 199 -36.54 45.79 36.28
N ALA A 200 -37.70 45.49 35.70
CA ALA A 200 -38.04 44.34 34.84
C ALA A 200 -39.05 44.82 33.77
N PRO A 201 -39.48 44.05 32.73
CA PRO A 201 -39.24 42.62 32.44
C PRO A 201 -38.81 42.30 30.98
N SER A 202 -38.77 41.00 30.64
CA SER A 202 -38.52 40.43 29.29
C SER A 202 -39.61 40.78 28.25
N PRO A 203 -39.35 40.69 26.92
CA PRO A 203 -39.25 39.41 26.20
C PRO A 203 -38.09 39.35 25.16
N THR A 204 -37.67 38.20 24.60
CA THR A 204 -38.37 37.51 23.49
C THR A 204 -37.82 36.10 23.25
N THR A 205 -38.71 35.12 23.10
CA THR A 205 -38.43 33.74 22.66
C THR A 205 -38.76 33.58 21.17
N VAL A 206 -37.85 33.05 20.35
CA VAL A 206 -38.16 32.34 19.09
C VAL A 206 -37.02 31.35 18.76
N SER A 207 -37.36 30.08 18.49
CA SER A 207 -36.49 29.04 17.86
C SER A 207 -36.88 28.90 16.37
N PRO A 208 -36.61 27.80 15.63
CA PRO A 208 -35.46 26.89 15.49
C PRO A 208 -34.84 27.18 14.08
N PRO A 209 -34.44 26.24 13.18
CA PRO A 209 -34.02 24.83 13.30
C PRO A 209 -32.64 24.54 12.67
N ALA A 210 -32.24 23.27 12.68
CA ALA A 210 -31.12 22.78 11.89
C ALA A 210 -31.49 22.61 10.40
N MET A 211 -30.50 22.67 9.51
CA MET A 211 -30.43 21.75 8.38
C MET A 211 -28.99 21.41 7.96
N SER A 212 -28.88 20.16 7.52
CA SER A 212 -27.75 19.49 6.89
C SER A 212 -27.10 20.27 5.74
N HIS A 213 -25.78 20.13 5.59
CA HIS A 213 -25.14 20.21 4.27
C HIS A 213 -24.38 18.91 3.99
N MET A 214 -24.85 18.19 2.99
CA MET A 214 -24.25 16.94 2.50
C MET A 214 -23.06 17.25 1.58
N SER A 215 -22.02 16.42 1.65
CA SER A 215 -21.03 16.31 0.57
C SER A 215 -21.73 15.90 -0.74
N GLN A 216 -21.40 16.53 -1.86
CA GLN A 216 -21.82 16.11 -3.19
C GLN A 216 -20.63 15.60 -4.04
N PRO A 217 -20.85 14.64 -4.96
CA PRO A 217 -19.79 14.03 -5.75
C PRO A 217 -19.43 14.86 -6.99
N ILE A 218 -18.20 14.68 -7.49
CA ILE A 218 -17.77 15.19 -8.79
C ILE A 218 -18.03 14.11 -9.85
N ALA A 219 -18.75 14.48 -10.90
CA ALA A 219 -19.12 13.62 -12.03
C ALA A 219 -18.16 13.84 -13.25
N PRO A 220 -18.16 12.95 -14.27
CA PRO A 220 -17.03 12.83 -15.20
C PRO A 220 -16.96 13.91 -16.28
N ARG A 221 -15.77 14.07 -16.86
CA ARG A 221 -15.52 14.89 -18.05
C ARG A 221 -15.14 13.98 -19.23
N GLY A 222 -15.58 14.34 -20.44
CA GLY A 222 -15.48 13.53 -21.66
C GLY A 222 -14.06 13.41 -22.27
N PRO A 223 -13.93 12.65 -23.37
CA PRO A 223 -12.64 12.16 -23.88
C PRO A 223 -11.80 13.22 -24.61
N ALA A 224 -10.48 13.03 -24.53
CA ALA A 224 -9.45 13.68 -25.32
C ALA A 224 -8.73 12.63 -26.21
N PRO A 225 -8.06 13.01 -27.31
CA PRO A 225 -7.70 12.08 -28.38
C PRO A 225 -6.51 11.17 -28.06
N ALA A 226 -6.44 10.04 -28.78
CA ALA A 226 -5.40 9.04 -28.62
C ALA A 226 -4.01 9.55 -29.02
N VAL A 227 -3.02 9.27 -28.16
CA VAL A 227 -1.58 9.29 -28.48
C VAL A 227 -1.11 7.84 -28.57
N ALA A 228 -0.19 7.55 -29.48
CA ALA A 228 0.26 6.19 -29.77
C ALA A 228 1.01 5.54 -28.58
N PRO A 229 0.92 4.21 -28.40
CA PRO A 229 1.67 3.52 -27.36
C PRO A 229 3.16 3.48 -27.67
N SER A 230 3.97 4.10 -26.80
CA SER A 230 5.38 3.72 -26.63
C SER A 230 5.47 2.37 -25.90
N PRO A 231 6.53 1.58 -26.13
CA PRO A 231 6.65 0.24 -25.55
C PRO A 231 6.86 0.29 -24.03
N ALA A 232 6.19 -0.60 -23.30
CA ALA A 232 6.43 -0.80 -21.89
C ALA A 232 7.81 -1.46 -21.65
N PRO A 233 8.53 -1.10 -20.56
CA PRO A 233 9.70 -1.86 -20.14
C PRO A 233 9.29 -3.28 -19.72
N ALA A 234 10.12 -4.27 -20.05
CA ALA A 234 9.82 -5.66 -19.74
C ALA A 234 10.10 -5.99 -18.26
N ALA A 235 9.12 -6.62 -17.59
CA ALA A 235 9.35 -7.28 -16.31
C ALA A 235 10.42 -8.37 -16.50
N THR A 236 11.57 -8.21 -15.84
CA THR A 236 12.73 -9.08 -16.03
C THR A 236 12.76 -10.14 -14.92
N GLU A 237 12.11 -11.28 -15.17
CA GLU A 237 12.35 -12.48 -14.36
C GLU A 237 13.77 -13.01 -14.65
N ALA A 238 14.66 -12.90 -13.67
CA ALA A 238 16.05 -13.36 -13.77
C ALA A 238 16.60 -13.83 -12.40
N GLY A 239 16.02 -14.91 -11.85
CA GLY A 239 16.52 -15.56 -10.63
C GLY A 239 17.91 -16.19 -10.83
N ALA A 240 18.96 -15.44 -10.52
CA ALA A 240 20.35 -15.91 -10.50
C ALA A 240 21.26 -14.93 -9.72
N LEU A 241 22.41 -15.43 -9.21
CA LEU A 241 23.51 -14.58 -8.74
C LEU A 241 24.28 -13.99 -9.94
N GLY A 242 23.66 -13.03 -10.62
CA GLY A 242 24.27 -12.22 -11.67
C GLY A 242 24.29 -10.73 -11.30
N PRO A 243 25.06 -9.90 -12.04
CA PRO A 243 24.95 -8.45 -11.95
C PRO A 243 23.59 -8.01 -12.51
N PHE A 244 22.75 -7.39 -11.69
CA PHE A 244 21.54 -6.72 -12.15
C PHE A 244 21.89 -5.31 -12.65
N VAL A 245 21.16 -4.82 -13.65
CA VAL A 245 21.30 -3.44 -14.15
C VAL A 245 19.95 -2.74 -14.09
N ALA A 246 19.83 -1.74 -13.21
CA ALA A 246 18.68 -0.85 -13.18
C ALA A 246 18.99 0.42 -13.97
N THR A 247 18.07 0.86 -14.83
CA THR A 247 18.27 2.08 -15.65
C THR A 247 17.00 2.91 -15.74
N TYR A 248 17.01 4.06 -15.05
CA TYR A 248 15.99 5.09 -15.14
C TYR A 248 16.19 5.96 -16.39
N ASN A 249 15.08 6.38 -17.00
CA ASN A 249 15.04 7.45 -17.99
C ASN A 249 13.90 8.42 -17.66
N LEU A 250 14.14 9.71 -17.89
CA LEU A 250 13.18 10.78 -17.61
C LEU A 250 11.89 10.63 -18.42
N GLY A 251 10.76 10.70 -17.72
CA GLY A 251 9.44 10.45 -18.27
C GLY A 251 8.83 9.13 -17.77
N ASP A 252 9.64 8.24 -17.18
CA ASP A 252 9.11 7.21 -16.29
C ASP A 252 8.59 7.87 -14.99
N ILE A 253 7.34 7.58 -14.66
CA ILE A 253 6.59 8.21 -13.56
C ILE A 253 6.45 7.31 -12.33
N ASP A 254 6.56 5.99 -12.50
CA ASP A 254 6.34 5.00 -11.43
C ASP A 254 7.57 4.07 -11.29
N PHE A 255 8.75 4.58 -11.66
CA PHE A 255 10.02 3.86 -11.66
C PHE A 255 10.42 3.32 -10.27
N ASP A 256 10.28 2.01 -10.12
CA ASP A 256 10.93 1.18 -9.12
C ASP A 256 11.30 -0.15 -9.79
N MET A 257 12.59 -0.50 -9.81
CA MET A 257 13.09 -1.75 -10.39
C MET A 257 13.57 -2.67 -9.28
N SER A 258 12.94 -3.83 -9.12
CA SER A 258 13.38 -4.88 -8.17
C SER A 258 13.90 -6.14 -8.85
N PHE A 259 14.76 -6.87 -8.14
CA PHE A 259 15.41 -8.10 -8.58
C PHE A 259 15.51 -9.10 -7.43
N GLY A 260 14.96 -10.29 -7.63
CA GLY A 260 15.05 -11.39 -6.67
C GLY A 260 16.46 -11.98 -6.61
N ILE A 261 17.02 -12.09 -5.40
CA ILE A 261 18.34 -12.69 -5.14
C ILE A 261 18.10 -14.16 -4.74
N GLU A 262 18.51 -15.09 -5.60
CA GLU A 262 18.35 -16.54 -5.38
C GLU A 262 19.71 -17.25 -5.28
N SER A 263 19.79 -18.33 -4.51
CA SER A 263 20.97 -19.20 -4.44
C SER A 263 21.20 -19.93 -5.77
N ALA A 264 22.40 -20.49 -5.97
CA ALA A 264 22.68 -21.38 -7.10
C ALA A 264 21.85 -22.69 -7.10
N ALA A 265 21.05 -22.93 -6.06
CA ALA A 265 20.07 -24.02 -5.96
C ALA A 265 18.60 -23.56 -6.09
N GLY A 266 18.34 -22.26 -6.32
CA GLY A 266 17.00 -21.67 -6.41
C GLY A 266 16.39 -21.27 -5.06
N ASP A 267 17.18 -21.21 -3.98
CA ASP A 267 16.67 -20.69 -2.71
C ASP A 267 16.59 -19.17 -2.75
N PHE A 268 15.40 -18.57 -2.66
CA PHE A 268 15.28 -17.13 -2.41
C PHE A 268 16.09 -16.74 -1.15
N LEU A 269 16.98 -15.75 -1.27
CA LEU A 269 17.85 -15.22 -0.22
C LEU A 269 17.44 -13.80 0.21
N GLY A 270 16.89 -13.02 -0.70
CA GLY A 270 16.54 -11.61 -0.50
C GLY A 270 16.15 -10.95 -1.81
N GLU A 271 16.04 -9.62 -1.80
CA GLU A 271 15.64 -8.84 -2.97
C GLU A 271 16.40 -7.50 -2.95
N CYS A 272 16.70 -6.92 -4.10
CA CYS A 272 17.31 -5.59 -4.18
C CYS A 272 16.73 -4.78 -5.34
N GLY A 273 16.86 -3.45 -5.28
CA GLY A 273 16.31 -2.60 -6.32
C GLY A 273 16.81 -1.16 -6.34
N LEU A 274 16.28 -0.39 -7.29
CA LEU A 274 16.50 1.03 -7.48
C LEU A 274 15.14 1.72 -7.69
N GLY A 275 14.74 2.59 -6.76
CA GLY A 275 13.51 3.38 -6.84
C GLY A 275 13.75 4.88 -6.68
N MET A 276 12.72 5.70 -6.90
CA MET A 276 12.80 7.15 -6.67
C MET A 276 12.83 7.48 -5.15
N ALA A 277 13.86 8.17 -4.66
CA ALA A 277 13.88 8.66 -3.27
C ALA A 277 13.16 10.01 -3.13
N GLU A 278 13.39 10.92 -4.08
CA GLU A 278 12.92 12.32 -4.09
C GLU A 278 12.93 12.89 -5.52
N THR A 279 11.98 13.81 -5.81
CA THR A 279 11.91 14.59 -7.06
C THR A 279 12.05 16.09 -6.81
N ILE A 280 12.34 16.90 -7.84
CA ILE A 280 12.53 18.35 -7.74
C ILE A 280 11.80 19.14 -8.83
N GLY A 281 11.31 20.34 -8.47
CA GLY A 281 10.55 21.22 -9.35
C GLY A 281 9.06 20.90 -9.36
N GLY A 282 8.37 21.25 -10.44
CA GLY A 282 6.95 20.94 -10.65
C GLY A 282 6.63 20.68 -12.12
N GLY A 283 5.36 20.38 -12.40
CA GLY A 283 4.86 19.94 -13.72
C GLY A 283 4.62 18.43 -13.77
N ASP A 284 4.12 17.94 -14.91
CA ASP A 284 3.66 16.55 -15.06
C ASP A 284 4.80 15.52 -15.19
N VAL A 285 6.05 15.97 -15.38
CA VAL A 285 7.23 15.13 -15.52
C VAL A 285 7.96 15.00 -14.18
N GLN A 286 8.01 13.79 -13.63
CA GLN A 286 8.74 13.49 -12.40
C GLN A 286 10.26 13.57 -12.63
N ARG A 287 10.87 14.64 -12.11
CA ARG A 287 12.31 14.92 -12.23
C ARG A 287 13.05 14.42 -10.99
N VAL A 288 13.60 13.21 -11.05
CA VAL A 288 14.26 12.55 -9.89
C VAL A 288 15.55 13.28 -9.51
N THR A 289 15.65 13.70 -8.24
CA THR A 289 16.84 14.38 -7.68
C THR A 289 17.70 13.46 -6.82
N ALA A 290 17.15 12.34 -6.34
CA ALA A 290 17.86 11.27 -5.67
C ALA A 290 17.15 9.93 -5.87
N PHE A 291 17.92 8.84 -6.00
CA PHE A 291 17.41 7.47 -6.01
C PHE A 291 17.66 6.77 -4.68
N GLU A 292 16.86 5.77 -4.37
CA GLU A 292 17.06 4.84 -3.26
C GLU A 292 17.49 3.48 -3.84
N VAL A 293 18.70 3.04 -3.53
CA VAL A 293 19.12 1.65 -3.74
C VAL A 293 18.89 0.88 -2.46
N TRP A 294 18.08 -0.17 -2.55
CA TRP A 294 17.58 -0.90 -1.40
C TRP A 294 17.96 -2.38 -1.46
N LEU A 295 18.16 -2.99 -0.28
CA LEU A 295 18.49 -4.40 -0.10
C LEU A 295 17.64 -4.98 1.04
N PHE A 296 16.83 -5.99 0.70
CA PHE A 296 16.06 -6.83 1.62
C PHE A 296 16.75 -8.20 1.80
N ASP A 297 16.72 -8.72 3.02
CA ASP A 297 17.37 -9.97 3.43
C ASP A 297 16.36 -10.91 4.09
N LYS A 298 16.21 -12.14 3.59
CA LYS A 298 15.27 -13.13 4.13
C LYS A 298 15.56 -13.52 5.58
N THR A 299 16.82 -13.38 6.03
CA THR A 299 17.25 -13.67 7.41
C THR A 299 17.08 -12.49 8.35
N ASP A 300 16.92 -11.28 7.83
CA ASP A 300 16.83 -10.02 8.57
C ASP A 300 15.80 -9.11 7.88
N ILE A 301 14.55 -9.19 8.35
CA ILE A 301 13.33 -8.65 7.71
C ILE A 301 13.26 -7.10 7.60
N ARG A 302 14.40 -6.42 7.66
CA ARG A 302 14.57 -4.98 7.55
C ARG A 302 15.29 -4.67 6.25
N THR A 303 14.66 -3.91 5.37
CA THR A 303 15.33 -3.32 4.23
C THR A 303 16.41 -2.35 4.70
N VAL A 304 17.59 -2.40 4.10
CA VAL A 304 18.66 -1.42 4.27
C VAL A 304 18.83 -0.66 2.96
N SER A 305 18.95 0.67 3.03
CA SER A 305 18.95 1.54 1.85
C SER A 305 20.13 2.51 1.84
N VAL A 306 20.60 2.84 0.64
CA VAL A 306 21.57 3.91 0.34
C VAL A 306 20.94 4.86 -0.67
N VAL A 307 21.05 6.16 -0.42
CA VAL A 307 20.51 7.22 -1.27
C VAL A 307 21.59 7.73 -2.22
N LEU A 308 21.37 7.59 -3.53
CA LEU A 308 22.25 8.14 -4.57
C LEU A 308 21.72 9.52 -4.97
N ALA A 309 22.31 10.56 -4.40
CA ALA A 309 21.86 11.94 -4.52
C ALA A 309 22.56 12.71 -5.67
N SER A 310 21.80 13.58 -6.35
CA SER A 310 22.35 14.58 -7.28
C SER A 310 23.34 15.53 -6.60
N ALA A 311 24.22 16.17 -7.38
CA ALA A 311 25.16 17.16 -6.86
C ALA A 311 24.46 18.30 -6.10
N HIS A 312 23.28 18.73 -6.58
CA HIS A 312 22.44 19.69 -5.86
C HIS A 312 21.87 19.13 -4.56
N ALA A 313 21.23 17.95 -4.59
CA ALA A 313 20.61 17.34 -3.40
C ALA A 313 21.63 16.95 -2.31
N HIS A 314 22.88 16.64 -2.70
CA HIS A 314 23.98 16.40 -1.78
C HIS A 314 24.57 17.71 -1.20
N ALA A 315 24.55 18.81 -1.95
CA ALA A 315 24.97 20.12 -1.41
C ALA A 315 23.93 20.69 -0.45
N ASP A 316 22.66 20.69 -0.85
CA ASP A 316 21.56 21.32 -0.13
C ASP A 316 21.30 20.68 1.25
N ALA A 317 21.08 21.54 2.26
CA ALA A 317 20.91 21.10 3.64
C ALA A 317 19.50 20.59 3.95
N ALA A 318 18.46 21.09 3.28
CA ALA A 318 17.09 20.65 3.47
C ALA A 318 16.85 19.30 2.78
N LEU A 319 17.34 19.14 1.53
CA LEU A 319 17.28 17.87 0.80
C LEU A 319 18.07 16.77 1.54
N ARG A 320 19.30 17.04 2.01
CA ARG A 320 20.02 16.08 2.87
C ARG A 320 19.26 15.73 4.15
N THR A 321 18.64 16.71 4.82
CA THR A 321 17.87 16.45 6.05
C THR A 321 16.65 15.57 5.78
N LYS A 322 15.97 15.76 4.64
CA LYS A 322 14.85 14.91 4.20
C LYS A 322 15.32 13.49 3.85
N LEU A 323 16.36 13.38 3.02
CA LEU A 323 16.90 12.12 2.51
C LEU A 323 17.57 11.25 3.59
N ALA A 324 18.09 11.84 4.66
CA ALA A 324 18.70 11.10 5.78
C ALA A 324 17.71 10.20 6.55
N SER A 325 16.40 10.33 6.29
CA SER A 325 15.37 9.41 6.79
C SER A 325 15.22 8.13 5.97
N ARG A 326 15.77 8.08 4.74
CA ARG A 326 15.76 6.90 3.85
C ARG A 326 16.99 6.02 4.06
N GLY A 327 18.18 6.60 4.16
CA GLY A 327 19.43 5.85 4.25
C GLY A 327 20.68 6.73 4.27
N GLU A 328 21.85 6.10 4.14
CA GLU A 328 23.12 6.82 3.98
C GLU A 328 23.14 7.55 2.62
N ILE A 329 23.54 8.82 2.59
CA ILE A 329 23.52 9.65 1.38
C ILE A 329 24.90 9.66 0.73
N VAL A 330 24.96 9.16 -0.51
CA VAL A 330 26.16 9.13 -1.35
C VAL A 330 25.95 10.09 -2.54
N LEU A 331 26.97 10.89 -2.86
CA LEU A 331 26.99 11.73 -4.05
C LEU A 331 27.13 10.88 -5.31
N ALA A 332 26.14 10.92 -6.20
CA ALA A 332 26.17 10.23 -7.48
C ALA A 332 27.24 10.84 -8.43
N GLN A 333 28.16 10.01 -8.92
CA GLN A 333 29.15 10.35 -9.95
C GLN A 333 29.36 9.13 -10.89
N PRO A 334 29.67 9.34 -12.19
CA PRO A 334 29.93 8.24 -13.11
C PRO A 334 31.09 7.36 -12.63
N GLY A 335 30.90 6.04 -12.61
CA GLY A 335 31.89 5.08 -12.14
C GLY A 335 32.08 4.99 -10.63
N ALA A 336 31.34 5.76 -9.82
CA ALA A 336 31.39 5.66 -8.36
C ALA A 336 30.78 4.33 -7.88
N SER A 337 31.37 3.77 -6.82
CA SER A 337 30.90 2.55 -6.16
C SER A 337 30.40 2.81 -4.74
N PHE A 338 29.43 2.01 -4.32
CA PHE A 338 28.81 2.04 -3.00
C PHE A 338 28.48 0.61 -2.55
N VAL A 339 28.15 0.42 -1.27
CA VAL A 339 27.84 -0.90 -0.71
C VAL A 339 26.62 -0.81 0.19
N VAL A 340 25.68 -1.73 0.03
CA VAL A 340 24.56 -1.95 0.97
C VAL A 340 24.82 -3.27 1.70
N LYS A 341 24.67 -3.32 3.03
CA LYS A 341 25.00 -4.51 3.84
C LYS A 341 23.91 -4.84 4.85
N THR A 342 23.45 -6.09 4.85
CA THR A 342 22.52 -6.67 5.83
C THR A 342 23.23 -7.72 6.69
N SER A 343 22.48 -8.60 7.37
CA SER A 343 23.03 -9.66 8.21
C SER A 343 23.62 -10.83 7.42
N SER A 344 23.07 -11.18 6.25
CA SER A 344 23.53 -12.30 5.40
C SER A 344 23.84 -11.93 3.95
N LEU A 345 23.51 -10.71 3.50
CA LEU A 345 23.77 -10.23 2.14
C LEU A 345 24.59 -8.93 2.14
N LYS A 346 25.31 -8.74 1.04
CA LYS A 346 25.97 -7.50 0.65
C LYS A 346 25.63 -7.22 -0.80
N LEU A 347 25.21 -6.01 -1.12
CA LEU A 347 25.06 -5.53 -2.49
C LEU A 347 26.24 -4.63 -2.81
N GLU A 348 27.07 -5.00 -3.78
CA GLU A 348 28.09 -4.11 -4.33
C GLU A 348 27.48 -3.34 -5.50
N GLY A 349 27.41 -2.03 -5.37
CA GLY A 349 26.78 -1.15 -6.33
C GLY A 349 27.78 -0.29 -7.08
N LYS A 350 27.52 -0.01 -8.36
CA LYS A 350 28.35 0.85 -9.20
C LYS A 350 27.50 1.65 -10.17
N ILE A 351 27.71 2.96 -10.21
CA ILE A 351 27.06 3.85 -11.18
C ILE A 351 27.74 3.66 -12.54
N LEU A 352 27.01 3.13 -13.52
CA LEU A 352 27.51 2.85 -14.87
C LEU A 352 27.50 4.11 -15.73
N ASP A 353 26.36 4.78 -15.78
CA ASP A 353 26.14 6.01 -16.56
C ASP A 353 25.13 6.92 -15.85
N MET A 354 25.26 8.23 -16.06
CA MET A 354 24.34 9.22 -15.53
C MET A 354 24.44 10.53 -16.29
N ALA A 355 23.28 11.08 -16.66
CA ALA A 355 23.16 12.38 -17.31
C ALA A 355 22.29 13.31 -16.45
N TYR A 356 22.74 14.56 -16.27
CA TYR A 356 21.95 15.61 -15.62
C TYR A 356 21.11 16.37 -16.64
N GLY A 357 19.87 16.68 -16.27
CA GLY A 357 19.01 17.58 -17.03
C GLY A 357 19.32 19.06 -16.79
N SER A 358 18.69 19.91 -17.60
CA SER A 358 18.80 21.37 -17.57
C SER A 358 17.44 22.02 -17.83
N GLY A 359 17.09 23.06 -17.08
CA GLY A 359 15.81 23.77 -17.26
C GLY A 359 15.58 24.86 -16.22
N ASP A 360 14.33 24.96 -15.76
CA ASP A 360 13.79 25.85 -14.72
C ASP A 360 14.24 25.55 -13.28
N VAL A 361 14.87 24.39 -13.05
CA VAL A 361 15.39 23.93 -11.75
C VAL A 361 16.92 24.13 -11.66
N PRO A 362 17.52 24.13 -10.45
CA PRO A 362 18.97 24.32 -10.28
C PRO A 362 19.82 23.37 -11.13
N ALA A 363 21.02 23.82 -11.54
CA ALA A 363 21.93 22.99 -12.31
C ALA A 363 22.33 21.72 -11.53
N GLN A 364 22.49 20.60 -12.24
CA GLN A 364 22.86 19.29 -11.67
C GLN A 364 21.91 18.81 -10.54
N SER A 365 20.61 19.12 -10.68
CA SER A 365 19.60 18.78 -9.66
C SER A 365 18.70 17.61 -10.00
N TYR A 366 18.63 17.16 -11.26
CA TYR A 366 17.83 15.98 -11.63
C TYR A 366 18.46 15.22 -12.79
N PHE A 367 18.15 13.93 -12.86
CA PHE A 367 18.72 13.04 -13.86
C PHE A 367 17.81 12.94 -15.11
N THR A 368 18.41 12.88 -16.30
CA THR A 368 17.72 12.52 -17.56
C THR A 368 17.83 11.03 -17.84
N THR A 369 18.96 10.43 -17.50
CA THR A 369 19.24 8.99 -17.51
C THR A 369 20.11 8.65 -16.30
N PHE A 370 19.87 7.51 -15.68
CA PHE A 370 20.68 7.02 -14.55
C PHE A 370 20.73 5.49 -14.55
N SER A 371 21.92 4.92 -14.59
CA SER A 371 22.14 3.47 -14.71
C SER A 371 23.11 2.96 -13.64
N VAL A 372 22.74 1.87 -12.96
CA VAL A 372 23.56 1.23 -11.92
C VAL A 372 23.65 -0.28 -12.14
N GLU A 373 24.84 -0.81 -11.90
CA GLU A 373 25.13 -2.24 -11.74
C GLU A 373 25.01 -2.58 -10.25
N LEU A 374 24.28 -3.65 -9.94
CA LEU A 374 24.01 -4.14 -8.58
C LEU A 374 24.41 -5.62 -8.50
N VAL A 375 25.44 -5.94 -7.70
CA VAL A 375 26.00 -7.29 -7.59
C VAL A 375 25.71 -7.87 -6.20
N PRO A 376 24.78 -8.82 -6.06
CA PRO A 376 24.49 -9.46 -4.78
C PRO A 376 25.57 -10.49 -4.40
N VAL A 377 26.05 -10.40 -3.16
CA VAL A 377 27.12 -11.26 -2.62
C VAL A 377 26.67 -11.83 -1.26
N PRO A 378 26.46 -13.14 -1.14
CA PRO A 378 26.19 -13.79 0.13
C PRO A 378 27.35 -13.65 1.13
N LEU A 379 27.05 -13.29 2.37
CA LEU A 379 28.01 -13.15 3.46
C LEU A 379 28.11 -14.46 4.25
N LEU A 380 29.25 -15.12 4.14
CA LEU A 380 29.57 -16.25 5.02
C LEU A 380 29.71 -15.76 6.48
N ALA A 381 29.12 -16.51 7.42
CA ALA A 381 29.07 -16.17 8.84
C ALA A 381 30.48 -15.97 9.42
N GLY A 382 30.85 -14.71 9.66
CA GLY A 382 32.18 -14.30 10.14
C GLY A 382 32.70 -13.01 9.49
N GLN A 383 32.23 -12.65 8.30
CA GLN A 383 32.60 -11.42 7.57
C GLN A 383 31.88 -10.17 8.11
N LYS A 384 32.16 -9.80 9.38
CA LYS A 384 31.65 -8.57 10.01
C LYS A 384 32.30 -7.31 9.44
#